data_AF-A0A176WHK0-F1
#
_entry.id   AF-A0A176WHK0-F1
#
_cell.length_a   1.000
_cell.length_b   1.000
_cell.length_c   1.000
_cell.angle_alpha   90.00
_cell.angle_beta   90.00
_cell.angle_gamma   90.00
#
_symmetry.space_group_name_H-M   'P 1'
#
loop_
_entity.id
_entity.type
_entity.pdbx_description
1 polymer ?
#
loop_
_entity_poly.entity_id
_entity_poly.type
_entity_poly.pdbx_seq_one_letter_code
_entity_poly.pdbx_strand_id
1 'polypeptide(L)'
;MDSAVMSAAAQYCADCKASRPRYANITLGIWLCNRCYGIHRNVGAHVTRTKCVGLDSWSTQELHRMKSIGNERAASYWESQVPDGYIRPSPKSTNEEVEKWIRDKYEKKLYCPRDSPPPSVPELPFSLLNSAALIVAISQSIVQEKPTSSTPHRYKQEQGVNFNIPLPRMKVIPTSSESGVGGDEDEFGNFMQAPS
;
A
#
# COMPACT_ATOMS: atom_id res chain seq x y z
N MET A 1 -23.56 0.07 2.60
CA MET A 1 -23.32 1.52 2.72
C MET A 1 -22.22 1.59 3.78
N ASP A 2 -20.93 1.82 3.52
CA ASP A 2 -20.34 3.01 2.87
C ASP A 2 -18.93 2.72 2.32
N SER A 3 -18.82 2.57 1.00
CA SER A 3 -17.57 2.23 0.28
C SER A 3 -16.87 3.45 -0.35
N ALA A 4 -17.35 4.67 -0.08
CA ALA A 4 -16.85 5.87 -0.75
C ALA A 4 -16.09 6.76 0.24
N VAL A 5 -14.77 6.61 0.33
CA VAL A 5 -13.94 7.39 1.26
C VAL A 5 -12.69 7.89 0.51
N MET A 6 -12.82 8.33 -0.74
CA MET A 6 -11.68 8.87 -1.49
C MET A 6 -12.04 10.16 -2.20
N SER A 7 -11.39 11.25 -1.79
CA SER A 7 -11.52 12.57 -2.40
C SER A 7 -10.60 12.74 -3.61
N ALA A 8 -10.75 13.84 -4.34
CA ALA A 8 -9.88 14.23 -5.45
C ALA A 8 -8.39 14.37 -5.05
N ALA A 9 -8.08 14.58 -3.76
CA ALA A 9 -6.70 14.62 -3.23
C ALA A 9 -6.08 13.21 -3.02
N ALA A 10 -6.88 12.16 -3.19
CA ALA A 10 -6.51 10.76 -3.09
C ALA A 10 -6.63 10.04 -4.44
N GLN A 11 -6.32 10.72 -5.56
CA GLN A 11 -6.36 10.07 -6.89
C GLN A 11 -5.23 9.06 -7.09
N TYR A 12 -4.04 9.36 -6.55
CA TYR A 12 -2.84 8.56 -6.77
C TYR A 12 -2.09 8.30 -5.48
N CYS A 13 -1.49 7.12 -5.38
CA CYS A 13 -0.59 6.72 -4.30
C CYS A 13 0.58 7.72 -4.18
N ALA A 14 0.90 8.13 -2.95
CA ALA A 14 1.99 9.06 -2.68
C ALA A 14 3.36 8.56 -3.16
N ASP A 15 3.55 7.24 -3.20
CA ASP A 15 4.88 6.64 -3.42
C ASP A 15 5.07 6.13 -4.85
N CYS A 16 4.12 5.35 -5.39
CA CYS A 16 4.25 4.74 -6.73
C CYS A 16 3.28 5.32 -7.78
N LYS A 17 2.48 6.32 -7.42
CA LYS A 17 1.46 6.93 -8.29
C LYS A 17 0.38 5.98 -8.83
N ALA A 18 0.20 4.79 -8.25
CA ALA A 18 -0.92 3.92 -8.58
C ALA A 18 -2.25 4.60 -8.25
N SER A 19 -3.25 4.46 -9.12
CA SER A 19 -4.57 5.08 -8.95
C SER A 19 -5.36 4.51 -7.77
N ARG A 20 -6.30 5.30 -7.25
CA ARG A 20 -7.31 4.89 -6.25
C ARG A 20 -6.69 4.25 -4.99
N PRO A 21 -5.77 4.94 -4.29
CA PRO A 21 -5.32 4.51 -2.97
C PRO A 21 -6.52 4.23 -2.03
N ARG A 22 -6.39 3.23 -1.16
CA ARG A 22 -7.42 2.82 -0.17
C ARG A 22 -6.85 2.71 1.24
N TYR A 23 -5.60 3.11 1.40
CA TYR A 23 -4.89 3.09 2.65
C TYR A 23 -4.29 4.46 2.88
N ALA A 24 -3.92 4.75 4.11
CA ALA A 24 -3.29 5.99 4.48
C ALA A 24 -2.12 5.74 5.41
N ASN A 25 -1.14 6.63 5.38
CA ASN A 25 -0.23 6.83 6.50
C ASN A 25 -0.66 8.09 7.24
N ILE A 26 -1.27 7.89 8.42
CA ILE A 26 -1.88 8.95 9.22
C ILE A 26 -0.85 9.82 9.92
N THR A 27 0.38 9.34 10.15
CA THR A 27 1.43 10.18 10.72
C THR A 27 1.85 11.24 9.69
N LEU A 28 2.05 10.80 8.44
CA LEU A 28 2.53 11.64 7.35
C LEU A 28 1.42 12.41 6.63
N GLY A 29 0.15 12.01 6.79
CA GLY A 29 -0.98 12.64 6.11
C GLY A 29 -1.10 12.29 4.62
N ILE A 30 -0.69 11.06 4.23
CA ILE A 30 -0.62 10.62 2.82
C ILE A 30 -1.48 9.39 2.51
N TRP A 31 -1.94 9.30 1.27
CA TRP A 31 -2.73 8.19 0.72
C TRP A 31 -1.87 7.18 -0.04
N LEU A 32 -2.11 5.89 0.22
CA LEU A 32 -1.32 4.76 -0.25
C LEU A 32 -2.18 3.72 -0.97
N CYS A 33 -1.60 3.10 -2.00
CA CYS A 33 -2.15 1.87 -2.57
C CYS A 33 -1.84 0.67 -1.65
N ASN A 34 -2.50 -0.47 -1.87
CA ASN A 34 -2.30 -1.68 -1.06
C ASN A 34 -0.83 -2.12 -0.99
N ARG A 35 -0.11 -2.06 -2.12
CA ARG A 35 1.30 -2.47 -2.20
C ARG A 35 2.19 -1.58 -1.32
N CYS A 36 2.11 -0.26 -1.50
CA CYS A 36 2.91 0.68 -0.71
C CYS A 36 2.52 0.63 0.77
N TYR A 37 1.22 0.48 1.08
CA TYR A 37 0.77 0.22 2.45
C TYR A 37 1.49 -0.99 3.07
N GLY A 38 1.56 -2.11 2.33
CA GLY A 38 2.29 -3.30 2.76
C GLY A 38 3.74 -3.02 3.11
N ILE A 39 4.43 -2.23 2.29
CA ILE A 39 5.84 -1.84 2.48
C ILE A 39 6.01 -0.90 3.68
N HIS A 40 5.13 0.09 3.86
CA HIS A 40 5.16 0.98 5.03
C HIS A 40 5.13 0.19 6.35
N ARG A 41 4.37 -0.91 6.43
CA ARG A 41 4.36 -1.78 7.63
C ARG A 41 5.74 -2.34 7.98
N ASN A 42 6.58 -2.60 6.99
CA ASN A 42 7.94 -3.14 7.16
C ASN A 42 8.97 -2.06 7.54
N VAL A 43 8.63 -0.77 7.41
CA VAL A 43 9.48 0.35 7.85
C VAL A 43 9.37 0.51 9.38
N GLY A 44 8.19 0.27 9.93
CA GLY A 44 7.95 0.23 11.38
C GLY A 44 7.11 1.38 11.92
N ALA A 45 6.45 1.12 13.04
CA ALA A 45 5.43 2.00 13.62
C ALA A 45 5.96 3.36 14.11
N HIS A 46 7.25 3.44 14.42
CA HIS A 46 7.91 4.67 14.85
C HIS A 46 8.06 5.69 13.71
N VAL A 47 8.06 5.24 12.45
CA VAL A 47 8.09 6.10 11.26
C VAL A 47 6.69 6.24 10.66
N THR A 48 5.97 5.13 10.55
CA THR A 48 4.73 5.06 9.76
C THR A 48 3.61 4.44 10.58
N ARG A 49 2.51 5.18 10.78
CA ARG A 49 1.25 4.61 11.27
C ARG A 49 0.28 4.58 10.12
N THR A 50 -0.28 3.42 9.82
CA THR A 50 -1.11 3.22 8.63
C THR A 50 -2.53 2.78 8.99
N LYS A 51 -3.50 3.15 8.15
CA LYS A 51 -4.91 2.78 8.28
C LYS A 51 -5.52 2.42 6.93
N CYS A 52 -6.46 1.49 6.94
CA CYS A 52 -7.32 1.10 5.83
C CYS A 52 -8.65 1.83 5.88
N VAL A 53 -9.08 2.24 4.71
CA VAL A 53 -10.26 3.05 4.53
C VAL A 53 -11.52 2.20 4.42
N GLY A 54 -12.47 2.47 5.33
CA GLY A 54 -13.71 1.72 5.48
C GLY A 54 -13.59 0.46 6.35
N LEU A 55 -12.38 0.16 6.84
CA LEU A 55 -12.15 -0.94 7.80
C LEU A 55 -11.73 -0.40 9.17
N ASP A 56 -10.85 0.60 9.22
CA ASP A 56 -10.41 1.19 10.48
C ASP A 56 -11.35 2.30 10.96
N SER A 57 -11.40 2.49 12.28
CA SER A 57 -12.01 3.66 12.90
C SER A 57 -11.10 4.87 12.78
N TRP A 58 -11.69 6.05 12.54
CA TRP A 58 -10.97 7.30 12.33
C TRP A 58 -11.38 8.35 13.35
N SER A 59 -10.41 9.01 13.97
CA SER A 59 -10.68 10.19 14.79
C SER A 59 -10.82 11.43 13.92
N THR A 60 -11.52 12.45 14.39
CA THR A 60 -11.63 13.71 13.65
C THR A 60 -10.28 14.37 13.45
N GLN A 61 -9.34 14.20 14.41
CA GLN A 61 -7.97 14.71 14.28
C GLN A 61 -7.22 14.04 13.12
N GLU A 62 -7.38 12.74 12.95
CA GLU A 62 -6.77 12.00 11.84
C GLU A 62 -7.37 12.43 10.50
N LEU A 63 -8.70 12.53 10.42
CA LEU A 63 -9.37 12.99 9.21
C LEU A 63 -8.98 14.44 8.86
N HIS A 64 -8.93 15.33 9.85
CA HIS A 64 -8.46 16.71 9.70
C HIS A 64 -7.03 16.77 9.18
N ARG A 65 -6.15 15.90 9.70
CA ARG A 65 -4.78 15.79 9.22
C ARG A 65 -4.71 15.32 7.77
N MET A 66 -5.45 14.27 7.41
CA MET A 66 -5.50 13.77 6.04
C MET A 66 -6.00 14.84 5.06
N LYS A 67 -6.98 15.66 5.48
CA LYS A 67 -7.51 16.78 4.69
C LYS A 67 -6.52 17.94 4.59
N SER A 68 -5.84 18.28 5.69
CA SER A 68 -4.97 19.48 5.78
C SER A 68 -3.58 19.29 5.18
N ILE A 69 -3.08 18.06 5.16
CA ILE A 69 -1.79 17.73 4.54
C ILE A 69 -2.06 17.20 3.13
N GLY A 70 -2.54 15.97 3.00
CA GLY A 70 -2.72 15.33 1.70
C GLY A 70 -1.40 15.10 0.95
N ASN A 71 -1.50 14.41 -0.18
CA ASN A 71 -0.31 13.98 -0.93
C ASN A 71 0.49 15.14 -1.51
N GLU A 72 -0.17 16.21 -1.93
CA GLU A 72 0.47 17.38 -2.56
C GLU A 72 1.37 18.12 -1.56
N ARG A 73 0.83 18.54 -0.42
CA ARG A 73 1.60 19.23 0.63
C ARG A 73 2.63 18.32 1.28
N ALA A 74 2.35 17.02 1.36
CA ALA A 74 3.37 16.06 1.79
C ALA A 74 4.53 15.99 0.79
N ALA A 75 4.24 15.96 -0.52
CA ALA A 75 5.27 15.92 -1.55
C ALA A 75 6.12 17.20 -1.55
N SER A 76 5.51 18.38 -1.38
CA SER A 76 6.25 19.65 -1.32
C SER A 76 7.26 19.73 -0.17
N TYR A 77 7.14 18.86 0.84
CA TYR A 77 8.13 18.73 1.91
C TYR A 77 9.06 17.53 1.69
N TRP A 78 8.48 16.32 1.62
CA TRP A 78 9.22 15.06 1.59
C TRP A 78 9.93 14.79 0.26
N GLU A 79 9.65 15.56 -0.78
CA GLU A 79 10.25 15.43 -2.10
C GLU A 79 10.90 16.74 -2.58
N SER A 80 11.05 17.73 -1.68
CA SER A 80 11.54 19.06 -2.01
C SER A 80 12.99 19.10 -2.51
N GLN A 81 13.80 18.10 -2.14
CA GLN A 81 15.21 17.99 -2.51
C GLN A 81 15.49 16.72 -3.30
N VAL A 82 14.49 16.17 -3.99
CA VAL A 82 14.72 15.08 -4.95
C VAL A 82 15.59 15.64 -6.08
N PRO A 83 16.75 15.04 -6.39
CA PRO A 83 17.61 15.51 -7.47
C PRO A 83 16.89 15.50 -8.82
N ASP A 84 17.20 16.49 -9.66
CA ASP A 84 16.73 16.51 -11.04
C ASP A 84 17.16 15.23 -11.77
N GLY A 85 16.24 14.65 -12.53
CA GLY A 85 16.45 13.39 -13.23
C GLY A 85 16.33 12.12 -12.38
N TYR A 86 16.07 12.22 -11.07
CA TYR A 86 15.76 11.05 -10.25
C TYR A 86 14.48 10.37 -10.75
N ILE A 87 14.58 9.07 -11.06
CA ILE A 87 13.43 8.29 -11.54
C ILE A 87 12.62 7.80 -10.34
N ARG A 88 11.43 8.36 -10.19
CA ARG A 88 10.49 7.91 -9.17
C ARG A 88 9.92 6.53 -9.51
N PRO A 89 9.68 5.68 -8.50
CA PRO A 89 8.97 4.42 -8.73
C PRO A 89 7.59 4.66 -9.35
N SER A 90 7.24 3.79 -10.28
CA SER A 90 5.94 3.79 -10.96
C SER A 90 5.06 2.66 -10.43
N PRO A 91 3.78 2.55 -10.88
CA PRO A 91 2.95 1.41 -10.52
C PRO A 91 3.55 0.07 -10.99
N LYS A 92 4.43 0.07 -12.00
CA LYS A 92 5.08 -1.12 -12.57
C LYS A 92 6.46 -1.42 -11.97
N SER A 93 7.01 -0.53 -11.15
CA SER A 93 8.29 -0.73 -10.45
C SER A 93 8.24 -1.92 -9.50
N THR A 94 9.41 -2.51 -9.24
CA THR A 94 9.53 -3.67 -8.35
C THR A 94 9.31 -3.28 -6.89
N ASN A 95 9.16 -4.27 -6.00
CA ASN A 95 8.98 -3.99 -4.58
C ASN A 95 10.25 -3.37 -3.98
N GLU A 96 11.43 -3.79 -4.44
CA GLU A 96 12.72 -3.33 -3.96
C GLU A 96 12.94 -1.85 -4.31
N GLU A 97 12.59 -1.44 -5.52
CA GLU A 97 12.65 -0.02 -5.95
C GLU A 97 11.71 0.85 -5.11
N VAL A 98 10.48 0.38 -4.88
CA VAL A 98 9.47 1.10 -4.09
C VAL A 98 9.86 1.16 -2.61
N GLU A 99 10.39 0.07 -2.05
CA GLU A 99 10.86 0.02 -0.66
C GLU A 99 12.05 0.95 -0.45
N LYS A 100 13.04 0.91 -1.35
CA LYS A 100 14.18 1.81 -1.30
C LYS A 100 13.72 3.27 -1.31
N TRP A 101 12.81 3.62 -2.21
CA TRP A 101 12.22 4.96 -2.27
C TRP A 101 11.53 5.36 -0.96
N ILE A 102 10.69 4.49 -0.39
CA ILE A 102 9.96 4.77 0.86
C ILE A 102 10.94 4.99 2.03
N ARG A 103 11.96 4.14 2.17
CA ARG A 103 12.97 4.26 3.23
C ARG A 103 13.82 5.52 3.06
N ASP A 104 14.33 5.77 1.86
CA ASP A 104 15.12 6.97 1.56
C ASP A 104 14.31 8.25 1.84
N LYS A 105 13.02 8.25 1.47
CA LYS A 105 12.13 9.39 1.64
C LYS A 105 11.74 9.67 3.09
N TYR A 106 11.30 8.66 3.86
CA TYR A 106 10.67 8.88 5.17
C TYR A 106 11.52 8.43 6.37
N GLU A 107 12.30 7.36 6.23
CA GLU A 107 13.15 6.82 7.29
C GLU A 107 14.48 7.60 7.34
N LYS A 108 15.16 7.69 6.20
CA LYS A 108 16.43 8.42 6.07
C LYS A 108 16.26 9.93 5.82
N LYS A 109 15.05 10.35 5.44
CA LYS A 109 14.69 11.75 5.21
C LYS A 109 15.61 12.46 4.20
N LEU A 110 16.04 11.75 3.14
CA LEU A 110 17.06 12.24 2.20
C LEU A 110 16.62 13.46 1.39
N TYR A 111 15.31 13.61 1.15
CA TYR A 111 14.76 14.58 0.21
C TYR A 111 13.95 15.70 0.87
N CYS A 112 13.96 15.80 2.20
CA CYS A 112 13.32 16.90 2.92
C CYS A 112 14.34 17.91 3.43
N PRO A 113 13.93 19.15 3.73
CA PRO A 113 14.83 20.13 4.31
C PRO A 113 15.29 19.70 5.70
N ARG A 114 16.58 19.92 6.02
CA ARG A 114 17.14 19.60 7.35
C ARG A 114 16.61 20.53 8.44
N ASP A 115 16.40 21.80 8.10
CA ASP A 115 16.08 22.86 9.05
C ASP A 115 14.59 23.25 9.05
N SER A 116 13.74 22.52 8.32
CA SER A 116 12.29 22.74 8.31
C SER A 116 11.58 21.59 9.03
N PRO A 117 10.60 21.87 9.91
CA PRO A 117 9.75 20.82 10.44
C PRO A 117 8.86 20.23 9.33
N PRO A 118 8.40 18.97 9.49
CA PRO A 118 7.37 18.38 8.62
C PRO A 118 6.08 19.21 8.60
N PRO A 119 5.22 19.04 7.57
CA PRO A 119 3.97 19.76 7.46
C PRO A 119 3.10 19.57 8.72
N SER A 120 2.82 20.68 9.40
CA SER A 120 1.92 20.70 10.54
C SER A 120 0.48 20.95 10.09
N VAL A 121 -0.45 20.38 10.85
CA VAL A 121 -1.88 20.68 10.73
C VAL A 121 -2.15 21.97 11.50
N PRO A 122 -3.02 22.87 11.01
CA PRO A 122 -3.51 23.97 11.81
C PRO A 122 -4.20 23.41 13.07
N GLU A 123 -3.78 23.90 14.24
CA GLU A 123 -4.40 23.54 15.52
C GLU A 123 -5.84 24.06 15.53
N LEU A 124 -6.79 23.15 15.75
CA LEU A 124 -8.19 23.49 15.95
C LEU A 124 -8.53 23.28 17.43
N PRO A 125 -9.29 24.19 18.07
CA PRO A 125 -9.74 23.98 19.44
C PRO A 125 -10.57 22.70 19.52
N PHE A 126 -10.43 21.98 20.64
CA PHE A 126 -11.05 20.66 20.84
C PHE A 126 -12.58 20.67 20.63
N SER A 127 -13.25 21.77 20.97
CA SER A 127 -14.68 21.95 20.73
C SER A 127 -15.04 21.96 19.24
N LEU A 128 -14.23 22.58 18.39
CA LEU A 128 -14.43 22.57 16.94
C LEU A 128 -14.07 21.20 16.35
N LEU A 129 -12.99 20.58 16.83
CA LEU A 129 -12.55 19.27 16.36
C LEU A 129 -13.61 18.17 16.61
N ASN A 130 -14.38 18.30 17.68
CA ASN A 130 -15.46 17.36 18.00
C ASN A 130 -16.86 17.87 17.60
N SER A 131 -16.93 19.01 16.92
CA SER A 131 -18.22 19.52 16.44
C SER A 131 -18.77 18.60 15.34
N ALA A 132 -20.06 18.25 15.45
CA ALA A 132 -20.73 17.41 14.45
C ALA A 132 -20.63 18.02 13.04
N ALA A 133 -20.73 19.36 12.93
CA ALA A 133 -20.60 20.07 11.67
C ALA A 133 -19.22 19.86 11.02
N LEU A 134 -18.13 19.95 11.79
CA LEU A 134 -16.79 19.72 11.25
C LEU A 134 -16.57 18.24 10.88
N ILE A 135 -17.02 17.32 11.73
CA ILE A 135 -16.92 15.88 11.47
C ILE A 135 -17.62 15.54 10.15
N VAL A 136 -18.85 16.03 9.97
CA VAL A 136 -19.64 15.84 8.76
C VAL A 136 -18.92 16.49 7.56
N ALA A 137 -18.47 17.74 7.68
CA ALA A 137 -17.80 18.44 6.57
C ALA A 137 -16.48 17.78 6.15
N ILE A 138 -15.64 17.32 7.10
CA ILE A 138 -14.39 16.62 6.81
C ILE A 138 -14.68 15.26 6.19
N SER A 139 -15.64 14.52 6.77
CA SER A 139 -16.04 13.21 6.24
C SER A 139 -16.56 13.36 4.81
N GLN A 140 -17.48 14.30 4.54
CA GLN A 140 -17.99 14.62 3.21
C GLN A 140 -16.90 15.14 2.24
N SER A 141 -15.88 15.87 2.72
CA SER A 141 -14.78 16.30 1.86
C SER A 141 -13.87 15.13 1.44
N ILE A 142 -13.79 14.10 2.28
CA ILE A 142 -13.08 12.85 1.98
C ILE A 142 -14.00 11.90 1.17
N VAL A 143 -15.32 12.02 1.33
CA VAL A 143 -16.37 11.25 0.65
C VAL A 143 -16.88 12.06 -0.55
N GLN A 144 -16.30 11.89 -1.75
CA GLN A 144 -17.05 12.36 -2.92
C GLN A 144 -18.30 11.49 -3.13
N GLU A 145 -19.42 12.17 -3.37
CA GLU A 145 -20.66 11.55 -3.82
C GLU A 145 -20.43 10.73 -5.09
N LYS A 146 -21.23 9.66 -5.25
CA LYS A 146 -21.37 8.91 -6.50
C LYS A 146 -21.49 9.91 -7.67
N PRO A 147 -20.85 9.67 -8.82
CA PRO A 147 -21.19 10.44 -10.01
C PRO A 147 -22.67 10.17 -10.32
N THR A 148 -23.51 11.18 -10.14
CA THR A 148 -24.89 11.15 -10.62
C THR A 148 -24.83 11.19 -12.14
N SER A 149 -25.25 10.09 -12.75
CA SER A 149 -25.23 9.87 -14.19
C SER A 149 -26.04 10.92 -14.95
N SER A 150 -25.48 11.51 -16.01
CA SER A 150 -26.28 11.92 -17.18
C SER A 150 -25.41 12.32 -18.39
N THR A 151 -24.71 11.37 -19.01
CA THR A 151 -24.52 11.37 -20.49
C THR A 151 -23.99 10.02 -20.97
N PRO A 152 -24.60 9.36 -21.98
CA PRO A 152 -24.06 8.14 -22.54
C PRO A 152 -22.93 8.49 -23.51
N HIS A 153 -21.68 8.48 -23.05
CA HIS A 153 -20.54 8.52 -23.97
C HIS A 153 -20.38 7.12 -24.58
N ARG A 154 -20.97 6.95 -25.77
CA ARG A 154 -20.87 5.80 -26.66
C ARG A 154 -19.40 5.48 -26.92
N TYR A 155 -18.86 4.48 -26.21
CA TYR A 155 -17.56 3.89 -26.56
C TYR A 155 -17.78 2.98 -27.76
N LYS A 156 -17.20 3.33 -28.91
CA LYS A 156 -17.21 2.49 -30.11
C LYS A 156 -16.52 1.16 -29.80
N GLN A 157 -17.22 0.09 -30.12
CA GLN A 157 -16.73 -1.27 -30.13
C GLN A 157 -15.88 -1.45 -31.40
N GLU A 158 -14.56 -1.52 -31.25
CA GLU A 158 -13.67 -1.98 -32.31
C GLU A 158 -12.87 -3.20 -31.80
N GLN A 159 -13.35 -4.35 -32.28
CA GLN A 159 -12.61 -5.55 -32.70
C GLN A 159 -11.82 -6.38 -31.67
N GLY A 160 -12.48 -7.46 -31.22
CA GLY A 160 -12.04 -8.85 -31.36
C GLY A 160 -10.64 -9.26 -30.89
N VAL A 161 -10.53 -9.71 -29.63
CA VAL A 161 -9.55 -10.73 -29.25
C VAL A 161 -10.26 -11.75 -28.35
N ASN A 162 -10.43 -12.96 -28.86
CA ASN A 162 -11.06 -14.08 -28.17
C ASN A 162 -10.03 -14.76 -27.27
N PHE A 163 -10.14 -14.63 -25.95
CA PHE A 163 -9.32 -15.36 -24.99
C PHE A 163 -10.05 -16.61 -24.51
N ASN A 164 -10.02 -17.67 -25.33
CA ASN A 164 -10.27 -19.02 -24.86
C ASN A 164 -8.93 -19.76 -24.82
N ILE A 165 -8.19 -19.60 -23.72
CA ILE A 165 -6.93 -20.32 -23.47
C ILE A 165 -7.23 -21.42 -22.46
N PRO A 166 -7.06 -22.72 -22.81
CA PRO A 166 -7.21 -23.80 -21.85
C PRO A 166 -6.04 -23.80 -20.83
N LEU A 167 -6.36 -24.01 -19.56
CA LEU A 167 -5.36 -24.23 -18.51
C LEU A 167 -4.52 -25.48 -18.82
N PRO A 168 -3.18 -25.44 -18.73
CA PRO A 168 -2.36 -26.64 -18.87
C PRO A 168 -2.59 -27.58 -17.68
N ARG A 169 -3.02 -28.81 -17.98
CA ARG A 169 -3.24 -29.91 -17.04
C ARG A 169 -1.88 -30.37 -16.47
N MET A 170 -1.68 -30.24 -15.15
CA MET A 170 -0.50 -30.80 -14.47
C MET A 170 -0.43 -32.31 -14.74
N LYS A 171 0.71 -32.77 -15.27
CA LYS A 171 1.01 -34.20 -15.41
C LYS A 171 1.39 -34.74 -14.03
N VAL A 172 0.58 -35.67 -13.52
CA VAL A 172 0.89 -36.48 -12.34
C VAL A 172 2.00 -37.46 -12.72
N ILE A 173 3.11 -37.44 -11.98
CA ILE A 173 4.21 -38.40 -12.13
C ILE A 173 3.74 -39.73 -11.52
N PRO A 174 3.77 -40.87 -12.24
CA PRO A 174 3.34 -42.14 -11.69
C PRO A 174 4.37 -42.69 -10.69
N THR A 175 3.90 -43.06 -9.51
CA THR A 175 4.62 -43.92 -8.56
C THR A 175 4.44 -45.36 -9.01
N SER A 176 5.52 -46.05 -9.37
CA SER A 176 5.54 -47.49 -9.61
C SER A 176 5.59 -48.24 -8.27
N SER A 177 4.50 -48.93 -7.93
CA SER A 177 4.55 -50.26 -7.28
C SER A 177 5.07 -51.27 -8.33
N GLU A 178 5.65 -52.43 -8.05
CA GLU A 178 5.50 -53.38 -6.95
C GLU A 178 6.54 -54.53 -7.13
N SER A 179 6.73 -55.35 -6.09
CA SER A 179 7.12 -56.77 -6.07
C SER A 179 8.44 -57.10 -5.33
N GLY A 180 8.31 -57.84 -4.23
CA GLY A 180 9.42 -58.32 -3.39
C GLY A 180 9.98 -59.68 -3.80
N VAL A 181 10.87 -60.23 -2.94
CA VAL A 181 11.13 -61.65 -2.58
C VAL A 181 12.50 -61.76 -1.88
N GLY A 182 12.54 -62.49 -0.75
CA GLY A 182 13.72 -63.20 -0.16
C GLY A 182 14.86 -62.31 0.37
N GLY A 183 15.49 -62.51 1.52
CA GLY A 183 15.85 -63.74 2.25
C GLY A 183 17.35 -63.66 2.57
N ASP A 184 17.73 -64.08 3.78
CA ASP A 184 19.09 -64.44 4.24
C ASP A 184 20.01 -63.26 4.65
N GLU A 185 20.25 -63.04 5.95
CA GLU A 185 21.24 -63.65 6.85
C GLU A 185 22.61 -62.93 6.82
N ASP A 186 23.12 -62.64 8.02
CA ASP A 186 24.53 -62.38 8.37
C ASP A 186 25.11 -61.02 7.91
N GLU A 187 26.03 -60.31 8.56
CA GLU A 187 26.97 -60.54 9.64
C GLU A 187 27.64 -59.18 9.94
N PHE A 188 28.12 -58.99 11.17
CA PHE A 188 29.22 -58.09 11.59
C PHE A 188 29.18 -56.56 11.36
N GLY A 189 29.46 -55.83 12.45
CA GLY A 189 30.39 -54.69 12.35
C GLY A 189 30.02 -53.41 13.08
N ASN A 190 30.26 -53.44 14.39
CA ASN A 190 30.78 -52.39 15.27
C ASN A 190 31.32 -51.05 14.69
N PHE A 191 31.50 -50.10 15.61
CA PHE A 191 32.28 -48.82 15.52
C PHE A 191 31.45 -47.60 15.09
N MET A 192 31.39 -46.45 15.76
CA MET A 192 32.17 -45.92 16.88
C MET A 192 31.39 -44.79 17.60
N GLN A 193 31.72 -44.59 18.87
CA GLN A 193 31.29 -43.49 19.75
C GLN A 193 31.73 -42.09 19.27
N ALA A 194 31.05 -41.06 19.80
CA ALA A 194 31.62 -40.03 20.70
C ALA A 194 30.99 -38.63 20.46
N PRO A 195 31.34 -37.59 21.24
CA PRO A 195 30.80 -37.23 22.56
C PRO A 195 30.20 -35.78 22.48
N SER A 196 29.73 -35.06 23.50
CA SER A 196 29.75 -35.08 24.96
C SER A 196 28.52 -34.32 25.46
#